data_AF-A0A7V3UBV6-F1
#
_entry.id   AF-A0A7V3UBV6-F1
#
_cell.length_a   1.000
_cell.length_b   1.000
_cell.length_c   1.000
_cell.angle_alpha   90.00
_cell.angle_beta   90.00
_cell.angle_gamma   90.00
#
_symmetry.space_group_name_H-M   'P 1'
#
loop_
_entity.id
_entity.type
_entity.pdbx_description
1 polymer ?
#
loop_
_entity_poly.entity_id
_entity_poly.type
_entity_poly.pdbx_seq_one_letter_code
_entity_poly.pdbx_strand_id
1 'polypeptide(L)'
;MKGIIHALTLSIALFLLSSISFAQSKFDEGFSDGYKKGYCHEKANCIPPTPPIAPIPTVSEKLDSYQDGYNRGFKMGLEAQKGSTSGSSQKGYKTASADPVDYTYKPTNSKVQQAVAKNKNAIFDKIMDKAQEYYDKADYAGCIKACKDAIEITNLVSKRTYTLMAKSYEAIGKKGKAKKYYKKAEKM
;
A
#
# COMPACT_ATOMS: atom_id res chain seq x y z
N MET A 1 -13.30 -52.03 -28.67
CA MET A 1 -13.50 -50.56 -28.77
C MET A 1 -13.96 -49.90 -27.47
N LYS A 2 -14.91 -50.46 -26.70
CA LYS A 2 -15.36 -49.87 -25.42
C LYS A 2 -14.22 -49.64 -24.40
N GLY A 3 -13.24 -50.53 -24.29
CA GLY A 3 -12.12 -50.38 -23.33
C GLY A 3 -11.17 -49.21 -23.64
N ILE A 4 -10.97 -48.88 -24.92
CA ILE A 4 -10.07 -47.78 -25.35
C ILE A 4 -10.72 -46.43 -25.05
N ILE A 5 -12.04 -46.31 -25.21
CA ILE A 5 -12.79 -45.10 -24.90
C ILE A 5 -12.75 -44.81 -23.40
N HIS A 6 -12.93 -45.82 -22.54
CA HIS A 6 -12.84 -45.66 -21.08
C HIS A 6 -11.43 -45.28 -20.61
N ALA A 7 -10.39 -45.86 -21.23
CA ALA A 7 -9.00 -45.50 -20.95
C ALA A 7 -8.69 -44.05 -21.36
N LEU A 8 -9.19 -43.60 -22.52
CA LEU A 8 -9.02 -42.23 -23.01
C LEU A 8 -9.75 -41.22 -22.11
N THR A 9 -10.99 -41.52 -21.67
CA THR A 9 -11.72 -40.68 -20.72
C THR A 9 -11.06 -40.60 -19.35
N LEU A 10 -10.42 -41.68 -18.88
CA LEU A 10 -9.71 -41.71 -17.61
C LEU A 10 -8.41 -40.89 -17.66
N SER A 11 -7.67 -40.96 -18.77
CA SER A 11 -6.47 -40.14 -18.99
C SER A 11 -6.77 -38.64 -19.11
N ILE A 12 -7.88 -38.26 -19.77
CA ILE A 12 -8.31 -36.85 -19.86
C ILE A 12 -8.73 -36.32 -18.49
N ALA A 13 -9.46 -37.12 -17.69
CA ALA A 13 -9.85 -36.75 -16.33
C ALA A 13 -8.62 -36.51 -15.44
N LEU A 14 -7.58 -37.35 -15.53
CA LEU A 14 -6.36 -37.21 -14.73
C LEU A 14 -5.54 -35.95 -15.08
N PHE A 15 -5.58 -35.50 -16.34
CA PHE A 15 -4.88 -34.29 -16.77
C PHE A 15 -5.54 -33.02 -16.21
N LEU A 16 -6.87 -33.01 -16.05
CA LEU A 16 -7.64 -31.87 -15.55
C LEU A 16 -7.48 -31.63 -14.03
N LEU A 17 -7.11 -32.65 -13.25
CA LEU A 17 -6.88 -32.50 -11.79
C LEU A 17 -5.52 -31.86 -11.45
N SER A 18 -4.57 -31.79 -12.39
CA SER A 18 -3.22 -31.25 -12.13
C SER A 18 -3.14 -29.72 -12.08
N SER A 19 -4.23 -29.01 -12.41
CA SER A 19 -4.25 -27.54 -12.50
C SER A 19 -4.53 -26.82 -11.18
N ILE A 20 -4.67 -27.54 -10.06
CA ILE A 20 -4.95 -26.96 -8.73
C ILE A 20 -3.63 -26.77 -7.98
N SER A 21 -2.80 -25.83 -8.41
CA SER A 21 -1.52 -25.53 -7.73
C SER A 21 -1.38 -24.03 -7.51
N PHE A 22 -1.17 -23.59 -6.25
CA PHE A 22 -0.54 -22.29 -5.99
C PHE A 22 -1.48 -21.09 -5.75
N ALA A 23 -2.44 -21.14 -4.83
CA ALA A 23 -3.34 -19.99 -4.55
C ALA A 23 -2.70 -18.81 -3.76
N GLN A 24 -1.38 -18.79 -3.54
CA GLN A 24 -0.72 -17.71 -2.82
C GLN A 24 -0.33 -16.58 -3.77
N SER A 25 -0.79 -15.37 -3.48
CA SER A 25 -0.46 -14.19 -4.27
C SER A 25 0.94 -13.67 -3.94
N LYS A 26 1.55 -12.89 -4.85
CA LYS A 26 2.82 -12.22 -4.58
C LYS A 26 2.73 -11.28 -3.37
N PHE A 27 1.56 -10.71 -3.15
CA PHE A 27 1.28 -9.91 -1.96
C PHE A 27 1.38 -10.75 -0.67
N ASP A 28 0.83 -11.96 -0.66
CA ASP A 28 0.87 -12.85 0.53
C ASP A 28 2.30 -13.26 0.87
N GLU A 29 3.10 -13.57 -0.17
CA GLU A 29 4.52 -13.88 -0.04
C GLU A 29 5.28 -12.69 0.54
N GLY A 30 5.11 -11.50 -0.04
CA GLY A 30 5.70 -10.27 0.44
C GLY A 30 5.30 -9.96 1.88
N PHE A 31 4.01 -10.10 2.21
CA PHE A 31 3.49 -9.88 3.55
C PHE A 31 4.14 -10.77 4.59
N SER A 32 4.23 -12.07 4.32
CA SER A 32 4.88 -13.04 5.20
C SER A 32 6.33 -12.65 5.49
N ASP A 33 7.10 -12.29 4.46
CA ASP A 33 8.50 -11.91 4.60
C ASP A 33 8.67 -10.60 5.34
N GLY A 34 7.89 -9.59 4.96
CA GLY A 34 7.86 -8.29 5.60
C GLY A 34 7.57 -8.41 7.09
N TYR A 35 6.55 -9.20 7.46
CA TYR A 35 6.16 -9.40 8.85
C TYR A 35 7.30 -9.98 9.70
N LYS A 36 7.96 -11.02 9.21
CA LYS A 36 9.11 -11.63 9.91
C LYS A 36 10.25 -10.62 10.10
N LYS A 37 10.57 -9.84 9.05
CA LYS A 37 11.62 -8.81 9.09
C LYS A 37 11.26 -7.66 10.03
N GLY A 38 10.01 -7.19 10.00
CA GLY A 38 9.52 -6.13 10.88
C GLY A 38 9.52 -6.55 12.35
N TYR A 39 9.09 -7.78 12.65
CA TYR A 39 9.09 -8.31 14.01
C TYR A 39 10.49 -8.41 14.61
N CYS A 40 11.48 -8.74 13.79
CA CYS A 40 12.87 -8.87 14.18
C CYS A 40 13.72 -7.63 13.96
N HIS A 41 13.11 -6.51 13.56
CA HIS A 41 13.82 -5.26 13.37
C HIS A 41 14.55 -4.85 14.66
N GLU A 42 15.85 -4.51 14.55
CA GLU A 42 16.71 -4.07 15.67
C GLU A 42 16.88 -5.08 16.83
N LYS A 43 16.52 -6.35 16.64
CA LYS A 43 16.78 -7.42 17.62
C LYS A 43 17.87 -8.36 17.12
N ALA A 44 19.00 -8.44 17.82
CA ALA A 44 19.98 -9.48 17.61
C ALA A 44 19.39 -10.84 18.03
N ASN A 45 19.63 -11.90 17.24
CA ASN A 45 19.16 -13.28 17.50
C ASN A 45 17.63 -13.41 17.64
N CYS A 46 16.87 -12.75 16.77
CA CYS A 46 15.42 -12.85 16.78
C CYS A 46 14.90 -14.04 15.99
N ILE A 47 13.99 -14.81 16.60
CA ILE A 47 13.19 -15.84 15.95
C ILE A 47 11.80 -15.24 15.69
N PRO A 48 11.42 -14.95 14.44
CA PRO A 48 10.13 -14.38 14.13
C PRO A 48 9.02 -15.43 14.35
N PRO A 49 7.85 -15.04 14.88
CA PRO A 49 6.70 -15.92 14.98
C PRO A 49 6.14 -16.21 13.58
N THR A 50 5.27 -17.21 13.49
CA THR A 50 4.49 -17.46 12.28
C THR A 50 3.63 -16.23 11.97
N PRO A 51 3.77 -15.62 10.78
CA PRO A 51 2.95 -14.48 10.40
C PRO A 51 1.46 -14.82 10.43
N PRO A 52 0.59 -13.85 10.77
CA PRO A 52 -0.84 -14.01 10.58
C PRO A 52 -1.16 -14.13 9.09
N ILE A 53 -2.39 -14.53 8.78
CA ILE A 53 -2.90 -14.52 7.41
C ILE A 53 -2.81 -13.08 6.86
N ALA A 54 -2.30 -12.95 5.64
CA ALA A 54 -2.16 -11.65 5.01
C ALA A 54 -3.53 -10.95 4.89
N PRO A 55 -3.62 -9.66 5.21
CA PRO A 55 -4.84 -8.90 5.03
C PRO A 55 -5.13 -8.74 3.54
N ILE A 56 -6.41 -8.58 3.20
CA ILE A 56 -6.81 -8.27 1.81
C ILE A 56 -6.12 -6.95 1.40
N PRO A 57 -5.43 -6.89 0.25
CA PRO A 57 -4.79 -5.67 -0.22
C PRO A 57 -5.79 -4.51 -0.29
N THR A 58 -5.36 -3.34 0.17
CA THR A 58 -6.17 -2.13 0.02
C THR A 58 -6.19 -1.66 -1.43
N VAL A 59 -7.08 -0.73 -1.77
CA VAL A 59 -7.15 -0.10 -3.10
C VAL A 59 -5.85 0.60 -3.55
N SER A 60 -4.95 0.92 -2.60
CA SER A 60 -3.62 1.45 -2.87
C SER A 60 -2.56 0.38 -3.18
N GLU A 61 -2.83 -0.87 -2.81
CA GLU A 61 -1.91 -2.00 -2.91
C GLU A 61 -2.37 -2.95 -4.03
N LYS A 62 -1.44 -3.73 -4.57
CA LYS A 62 -1.75 -4.71 -5.61
C LYS A 62 -1.54 -6.12 -5.10
N LEU A 63 -2.50 -7.00 -5.39
CA LEU A 63 -2.43 -8.43 -5.08
C LEU A 63 -1.21 -9.12 -5.75
N ASP A 64 -0.76 -8.60 -6.89
CA ASP A 64 0.42 -9.10 -7.62
C ASP A 64 1.73 -8.36 -7.26
N SER A 65 1.72 -7.49 -6.25
CA SER A 65 2.90 -6.73 -5.81
C SER A 65 3.48 -7.30 -4.51
N TYR A 66 4.63 -7.96 -4.64
CA TYR A 66 5.44 -8.38 -3.50
C TYR A 66 5.83 -7.20 -2.61
N GLN A 67 6.18 -6.06 -3.20
CA GLN A 67 6.62 -4.90 -2.43
C GLN A 67 5.50 -4.31 -1.56
N ASP A 68 4.27 -4.30 -2.07
CA ASP A 68 3.11 -3.81 -1.32
C ASP A 68 2.83 -4.72 -0.13
N GLY A 69 2.83 -6.04 -0.36
CA GLY A 69 2.75 -7.04 0.70
C GLY A 69 3.86 -6.86 1.74
N TYR A 70 5.11 -6.74 1.29
CA TYR A 70 6.27 -6.56 2.16
C TYR A 70 6.16 -5.33 3.05
N ASN A 71 5.78 -4.18 2.48
CA ASN A 71 5.61 -2.94 3.25
C ASN A 71 4.52 -3.08 4.31
N ARG A 72 3.39 -3.71 3.95
CA ARG A 72 2.28 -3.99 4.87
C ARG A 72 2.70 -4.93 6.00
N GLY A 73 3.35 -6.03 5.63
CA GLY A 73 3.86 -7.05 6.55
C GLY A 73 4.85 -6.44 7.54
N PHE A 74 5.84 -5.69 7.05
CA PHE A 74 6.87 -5.07 7.88
C PHE A 74 6.27 -4.15 8.94
N LYS A 75 5.31 -3.31 8.57
CA LYS A 75 4.60 -2.44 9.50
C LYS A 75 3.89 -3.26 10.60
N MET A 76 3.13 -4.27 10.22
CA MET A 76 2.42 -5.13 11.18
C MET A 76 3.37 -5.95 12.07
N GLY A 77 4.49 -6.40 11.53
CA GLY A 77 5.53 -7.09 12.29
C GLY A 77 6.13 -6.20 13.37
N LEU A 78 6.43 -4.94 13.02
CA LEU A 78 6.94 -3.94 13.97
C LEU A 78 5.92 -3.59 15.07
N GLU A 79 4.64 -3.51 14.73
CA GLU A 79 3.56 -3.30 15.70
C GLU A 79 3.42 -4.50 16.65
N ALA A 80 3.45 -5.73 16.11
CA ALA A 80 3.41 -6.96 16.92
C ALA A 80 4.63 -7.08 17.85
N GLN A 81 5.80 -6.62 17.41
CA GLN A 81 7.00 -6.55 18.23
C GLN A 81 6.78 -5.69 19.50
N LYS A 82 6.13 -4.53 19.34
CA LYS A 82 5.84 -3.60 20.44
C LYS A 82 4.80 -4.17 21.41
N GLY A 83 3.76 -4.84 20.91
CA GLY A 83 2.72 -5.47 21.74
C GLY A 83 3.20 -6.68 22.56
N SER A 84 4.22 -7.39 22.07
CA SER A 84 4.80 -8.57 22.73
C SER A 84 5.71 -8.24 23.91
N THR A 85 5.98 -6.95 24.17
CA THR A 85 6.83 -6.48 25.29
C THR A 85 5.97 -6.15 26.52
N SER A 86 4.94 -6.96 26.78
CA SER A 86 4.07 -6.85 27.96
C SER A 86 4.36 -8.01 28.91
N GLY A 87 5.57 -8.04 29.50
CA GLY A 87 5.96 -9.15 30.38
C GLY A 87 7.36 -9.10 30.99
N SER A 88 8.04 -7.95 31.00
CA SER A 88 9.30 -7.81 31.71
C SER A 88 9.43 -6.39 32.25
N SER A 89 9.48 -6.31 33.58
CA SER A 89 9.65 -5.09 34.35
C SER A 89 11.03 -4.50 34.08
N GLN A 90 11.12 -3.53 33.17
CA GLN A 90 12.25 -2.61 33.13
C GLN A 90 11.75 -1.16 33.10
N LYS A 91 12.21 -0.42 34.11
CA LYS A 91 11.98 1.00 34.39
C LYS A 91 11.80 1.84 33.12
N GLY A 92 10.56 2.23 32.84
CA GLY A 92 10.21 3.08 31.72
C GLY A 92 10.65 4.52 31.93
N TYR A 93 11.49 5.02 31.03
CA TYR A 93 11.60 6.46 30.81
C TYR A 93 10.36 6.91 30.04
N LYS A 94 9.71 7.99 30.49
CA LYS A 94 8.53 8.55 29.82
C LYS A 94 9.00 9.25 28.54
N THR A 95 8.83 8.59 27.39
CA THR A 95 8.90 9.27 26.10
C THR A 95 7.57 9.95 25.82
N ALA A 96 7.64 11.13 25.19
CA ALA A 96 6.44 11.83 24.71
C ALA A 96 5.62 10.90 23.81
N SER A 97 4.29 11.01 23.88
CA SER A 97 3.35 10.28 23.02
C SER A 97 3.81 10.39 21.57
N ALA A 98 4.26 9.27 21.00
CA ALA A 98 4.70 9.23 19.62
C ALA A 98 3.48 9.44 18.72
N ASP A 99 3.46 10.53 17.97
CA ASP A 99 2.59 10.63 16.79
C ASP A 99 2.85 9.40 15.92
N PRO A 100 1.80 8.74 15.39
CA PRO A 100 1.96 7.56 14.56
C PRO A 100 2.82 7.91 13.35
N VAL A 101 4.07 7.45 13.37
CA VAL A 101 5.02 7.61 12.28
C VAL A 101 4.50 6.79 11.10
N ASP A 102 4.18 7.47 10.01
CA ASP A 102 3.82 6.85 8.74
C ASP A 102 5.06 6.17 8.15
N TYR A 103 5.22 4.87 8.44
CA TYR A 103 6.27 4.02 7.89
C TYR A 103 6.00 3.63 6.42
N THR A 104 5.41 4.52 5.63
CA THR A 104 5.48 4.40 4.17
C THR A 104 6.97 4.40 3.80
N TYR A 105 7.48 3.25 3.36
CA TYR A 105 8.84 3.09 2.84
C TYR A 105 9.14 4.22 1.86
N LYS A 106 9.89 5.23 2.32
CA LYS A 106 10.49 6.26 1.48
C LYS A 106 11.83 5.69 1.01
N PRO A 107 11.98 5.25 -0.24
CA PRO A 107 13.24 4.68 -0.71
C PRO A 107 14.34 5.76 -0.65
N THR A 108 15.24 5.65 0.32
CA THR A 108 16.45 6.46 0.43
C THR A 108 17.55 5.95 -0.50
N ASN A 109 17.19 5.60 -1.74
CA ASN A 109 18.18 5.29 -2.78
C ASN A 109 18.26 6.48 -3.73
N SER A 110 19.44 7.09 -3.86
CA SER A 110 19.68 8.23 -4.77
C SER A 110 19.27 7.93 -6.21
N LYS A 111 19.31 6.65 -6.63
CA LYS A 111 18.81 6.18 -7.93
C LYS A 111 17.28 6.31 -8.08
N VAL A 112 16.51 6.08 -7.02
CA VAL A 112 15.04 6.27 -7.05
C VAL A 112 14.69 7.75 -7.06
N GLN A 113 15.39 8.58 -6.28
CA GLN A 113 15.19 10.04 -6.35
C GLN A 113 15.55 10.60 -7.74
N GLN A 114 16.61 10.09 -8.38
CA GLN A 114 16.98 10.46 -9.76
C GLN A 114 15.95 9.96 -10.78
N ALA A 115 15.44 8.73 -10.63
CA ALA A 115 14.39 8.20 -11.50
C ALA A 115 13.06 8.96 -11.35
N VAL A 116 12.70 9.34 -10.11
CA VAL A 116 11.56 10.21 -9.84
C VAL A 116 11.80 11.57 -10.47
N ALA A 117 12.99 12.18 -10.31
CA ALA A 117 13.35 13.46 -10.92
C ALA A 117 13.24 13.46 -12.45
N LYS A 118 13.65 12.37 -13.11
CA LYS A 118 13.57 12.22 -14.57
C LYS A 118 12.12 12.04 -15.07
N ASN A 119 11.25 11.44 -14.25
CA ASN A 119 9.89 11.06 -14.65
C ASN A 119 8.78 11.75 -13.83
N LYS A 120 9.06 12.90 -13.20
CA LYS A 120 8.12 13.58 -12.29
C LYS A 120 6.75 13.82 -12.92
N ASN A 121 6.71 14.23 -14.19
CA ASN A 121 5.46 14.49 -14.91
C ASN A 121 4.63 13.21 -15.09
N ALA A 122 5.23 12.11 -15.56
CA ALA A 122 4.53 10.84 -15.75
C ALA A 122 4.02 10.25 -14.42
N ILE A 123 4.80 10.40 -13.35
CA ILE A 123 4.39 9.99 -12.00
C ILE A 123 3.23 10.87 -11.51
N PHE A 124 3.33 12.18 -11.71
CA PHE A 124 2.28 13.13 -11.35
C PHE A 124 0.97 12.82 -12.07
N ASP A 125 1.01 12.62 -13.39
CA ASP A 125 -0.17 12.29 -14.20
C ASP A 125 -0.84 11.01 -13.71
N LYS A 126 -0.05 9.96 -13.47
CA LYS A 126 -0.57 8.68 -12.94
C LYS A 126 -1.24 8.83 -11.57
N ILE A 127 -0.66 9.62 -10.66
CA ILE A 127 -1.27 9.88 -9.35
C ILE A 127 -2.53 10.73 -9.52
N MET A 128 -2.53 11.70 -10.42
CA MET A 128 -3.69 12.56 -10.70
C MET A 128 -4.85 11.79 -11.35
N ASP A 129 -4.57 10.79 -12.18
CA ASP A 129 -5.59 9.91 -12.73
C ASP A 129 -6.19 9.00 -11.65
N LYS A 130 -5.36 8.48 -10.75
CA LYS A 130 -5.87 7.75 -9.58
C LYS A 130 -6.68 8.64 -8.64
N ALA A 131 -6.27 9.90 -8.46
CA ALA A 131 -7.02 10.87 -7.67
C ALA A 131 -8.40 11.16 -8.30
N GLN A 132 -8.49 11.18 -9.63
CA GLN A 132 -9.75 11.31 -10.35
C GLN A 132 -10.62 10.07 -10.15
N GLU A 133 -10.05 8.87 -10.23
CA GLU A 133 -10.77 7.61 -9.98
C GLU A 133 -11.38 7.58 -8.57
N TYR A 134 -10.64 8.01 -7.54
CA TYR A 134 -11.18 8.15 -6.19
C TYR A 134 -12.35 9.14 -6.13
N TYR A 135 -12.22 10.28 -6.82
CA TYR A 135 -13.28 11.27 -6.89
C TYR A 135 -14.55 10.69 -7.55
N ASP A 136 -14.40 9.95 -8.65
CA ASP A 136 -15.50 9.34 -9.41
C ASP A 136 -16.20 8.24 -8.58
N LYS A 137 -15.45 7.56 -7.70
CA LYS A 137 -15.98 6.60 -6.71
C LYS A 137 -16.55 7.25 -5.44
N ALA A 138 -16.61 8.59 -5.39
CA ALA A 138 -16.98 9.37 -4.21
C ALA A 138 -16.09 9.14 -2.96
N ASP A 139 -14.91 8.54 -3.13
CA ASP A 139 -13.89 8.49 -2.09
C ASP A 139 -13.11 9.81 -2.04
N TYR A 140 -13.76 10.83 -1.51
CA TYR A 140 -13.21 12.18 -1.43
C TYR A 140 -12.00 12.27 -0.50
N ALA A 141 -11.92 11.42 0.52
CA ALA A 141 -10.77 11.36 1.42
C ALA A 141 -9.54 10.78 0.69
N GLY A 142 -9.73 9.69 -0.06
CA GLY A 142 -8.72 9.09 -0.93
C GLY A 142 -8.24 10.06 -2.01
N CYS A 143 -9.15 10.79 -2.65
CA CYS A 143 -8.81 11.81 -3.64
C CYS A 143 -7.93 12.93 -3.04
N ILE A 144 -8.32 13.49 -1.90
CA ILE A 144 -7.53 14.53 -1.21
C ILE A 144 -6.14 14.01 -0.83
N LYS A 145 -6.05 12.76 -0.36
CA LYS A 145 -4.77 12.14 -0.02
C LYS A 145 -3.90 12.01 -1.28
N ALA A 146 -4.43 11.42 -2.34
CA ALA A 146 -3.70 11.24 -3.60
C ALA A 146 -3.19 12.57 -4.18
N CYS A 147 -4.01 13.64 -4.15
CA CYS A 147 -3.56 14.97 -4.58
C CYS A 147 -2.42 15.53 -3.73
N LYS A 148 -2.42 15.31 -2.41
CA LYS A 148 -1.31 15.74 -1.54
C LYS A 148 -0.05 14.93 -1.80
N ASP A 149 -0.20 13.61 -1.94
CA ASP A 149 0.90 12.69 -2.24
C ASP A 149 1.54 13.07 -3.59
N ALA A 150 0.75 13.44 -4.60
CA ALA A 150 1.26 13.93 -5.89
C ALA A 150 2.20 15.14 -5.70
N ILE A 151 1.79 16.12 -4.90
CA ILE A 151 2.56 17.33 -4.62
C ILE A 151 3.83 16.98 -3.84
N GLU A 152 3.75 16.15 -2.80
CA GLU A 152 4.90 15.79 -1.96
C GLU A 152 5.94 14.99 -2.74
N ILE A 153 5.51 14.02 -3.55
CA ILE A 153 6.41 13.11 -4.28
C ILE A 153 7.08 13.84 -5.45
N THR A 154 6.32 14.64 -6.19
CA THR A 154 6.80 15.21 -7.45
C THR A 154 7.27 16.65 -7.32
N ASN A 155 6.81 17.36 -6.28
CA ASN A 155 6.89 18.82 -6.17
C ASN A 155 6.21 19.56 -7.33
N LEU A 156 5.28 18.91 -8.02
CA LEU A 156 4.48 19.50 -9.09
C LEU A 156 3.09 19.82 -8.58
N VAL A 157 2.52 20.87 -9.17
CA VAL A 157 1.15 21.30 -8.91
C VAL A 157 0.53 21.72 -10.22
N SER A 158 -0.77 21.47 -10.39
CA SER A 158 -1.54 21.92 -11.55
C SER A 158 -2.87 22.52 -11.11
N LYS A 159 -3.51 23.28 -12.01
CA LYS A 159 -4.89 23.74 -11.83
C LYS A 159 -5.84 22.58 -11.56
N ARG A 160 -5.65 21.43 -12.23
CA ARG A 160 -6.42 20.18 -12.01
C ARG A 160 -6.29 19.71 -10.56
N THR A 161 -5.08 19.71 -10.01
CA THR A 161 -4.81 19.28 -8.62
C THR A 161 -5.61 20.09 -7.61
N TYR A 162 -5.54 21.42 -7.68
CA TYR A 162 -6.27 22.27 -6.74
C TYR A 162 -7.79 22.23 -6.95
N THR A 163 -8.24 22.12 -8.20
CA THR A 163 -9.67 21.99 -8.51
C THR A 163 -10.24 20.71 -7.92
N LEU A 164 -9.53 19.58 -8.06
CA LEU A 164 -9.97 18.28 -7.56
C LEU A 164 -9.99 18.24 -6.03
N MET A 165 -8.98 18.83 -5.38
CA MET A 165 -8.97 19.00 -3.93
C MET A 165 -10.13 19.89 -3.46
N ALA A 166 -10.40 21.00 -4.15
CA ALA A 166 -11.48 21.92 -3.79
C ALA A 166 -12.85 21.23 -3.85
N LYS A 167 -13.15 20.57 -4.97
CA LYS A 167 -14.37 19.77 -5.16
C LYS A 167 -14.53 18.67 -4.11
N SER A 168 -13.44 17.98 -3.78
CA SER A 168 -13.46 16.92 -2.76
C SER A 168 -13.74 17.47 -1.37
N TYR A 169 -13.12 18.61 -1.01
CA TYR A 169 -13.40 19.28 0.27
C TYR A 169 -14.83 19.81 0.35
N GLU A 170 -15.38 20.26 -0.76
CA GLU A 170 -16.77 20.70 -0.86
C GLU A 170 -17.74 19.54 -0.64
N ALA A 171 -17.49 18.40 -1.30
CA ALA A 171 -18.30 17.19 -1.17
C ALA A 171 -18.36 16.64 0.27
N ILE A 172 -17.28 16.79 1.05
CA ILE A 172 -17.24 16.42 2.48
C ILE A 172 -17.64 17.56 3.43
N GLY A 173 -18.26 18.62 2.92
CA GLY A 173 -18.80 19.73 3.71
C GLY A 173 -17.75 20.73 4.26
N LYS A 174 -16.47 20.59 3.91
CA LYS A 174 -15.38 21.46 4.38
C LYS A 174 -15.23 22.71 3.50
N LYS A 175 -16.30 23.51 3.41
CA LYS A 175 -16.42 24.69 2.52
C LYS A 175 -15.26 25.69 2.63
N GLY A 176 -14.75 25.94 3.84
CA GLY A 176 -13.60 26.84 4.03
C GLY A 176 -12.32 26.34 3.35
N LYS A 177 -12.07 25.04 3.41
CA LYS A 177 -10.94 24.42 2.69
C LYS A 177 -11.19 24.41 1.19
N ALA A 178 -12.41 24.10 0.75
CA ALA A 178 -12.77 24.14 -0.67
C ALA A 178 -12.49 25.51 -1.30
N LYS A 179 -13.01 26.59 -0.69
CA LYS A 179 -12.79 27.97 -1.16
C LYS A 179 -11.31 28.34 -1.24
N LYS A 180 -10.51 27.91 -0.25
CA LYS A 180 -9.05 28.11 -0.26
C LYS A 180 -8.39 27.47 -1.49
N TYR A 181 -8.79 26.26 -1.85
CA TYR A 181 -8.20 25.56 -2.99
C TYR A 181 -8.73 26.05 -4.34
N TYR A 182 -10.00 26.46 -4.46
CA TYR A 182 -10.49 27.15 -5.66
C TYR A 182 -9.69 28.42 -5.94
N LYS A 183 -9.47 29.27 -4.91
CA LYS A 183 -8.63 30.48 -5.05
C LYS A 183 -7.19 30.18 -5.47
N LYS A 184 -6.65 29.02 -5.10
CA LYS A 184 -5.33 28.59 -5.56
C LYS A 184 -5.37 28.15 -7.02
N ALA A 185 -6.41 27.43 -7.44
CA ALA A 185 -6.59 26.99 -8.82
C ALA A 185 -6.77 28.17 -9.80
N GLU A 186 -7.40 29.26 -9.37
CA GLU A 186 -7.56 30.48 -10.18
C GLU A 186 -6.25 31.25 -10.40
N LYS A 187 -5.25 31.05 -9.53
CA LYS A 187 -3.96 31.73 -9.58
C LYS A 187 -2.89 30.96 -10.37
N MET A 188 -3.25 29.81 -10.94
CA MET A 188 -2.38 28.96 -11.76
C MET A 188 -2.71 29.15 -13.23
#